data_AF-A0A7Y4STN0-F1
#
_entry.id   AF-A0A7Y4STN0-F1
#
_cell.length_a   1.000
_cell.length_b   1.000
_cell.length_c   1.000
_cell.angle_alpha   90.00
_cell.angle_beta   90.00
_cell.angle_gamma   90.00
#
_symmetry.space_group_name_H-M   'P 1'
#
loop_
_entity.id
_entity.type
_entity.pdbx_description
1 polymer ?
#
loop_
_entity_poly.entity_id
_entity_poly.type
_entity_poly.pdbx_seq_one_letter_code
_entity_poly.pdbx_strand_id
1 'polypeptide(L)' 'MGRTIGIDTGGTFTDLVLLDGSADGGAAALSVAKVASTPADPVRAILAGLEELGGLRPGDHVVH' A
#
# COMPACT_ATOMS: atom_id res chain seq x y z
N MET A 1 1.99 10.19 13.85
CA MET A 1 1.77 10.41 12.40
C MET A 1 0.74 9.38 11.94
N GLY A 2 -0.10 9.68 10.94
CA GLY A 2 -1.08 8.71 10.45
C GLY A 2 -0.46 7.58 9.60
N ARG A 3 -1.31 6.69 9.07
CA ARG A 3 -0.93 5.70 8.05
C ARG A 3 -0.99 6.34 6.67
N THR A 4 0.10 6.24 5.92
CA THR A 4 0.17 6.68 4.52
C THR A 4 0.49 5.50 3.62
N ILE A 5 -0.26 5.33 2.54
CA ILE A 5 -0.06 4.27 1.55
C ILE A 5 0.29 4.92 0.21
N GLY A 6 1.48 4.63 -0.29
CA GLY A 6 1.90 4.95 -1.66
C GLY A 6 1.63 3.78 -2.58
N ILE A 7 1.13 4.04 -3.79
CA ILE A 7 0.78 3.03 -4.79
C ILE A 7 1.42 3.44 -6.13
N ASP A 8 2.25 2.59 -6.72
CA ASP A 8 2.76 2.75 -8.08
C ASP A 8 2.24 1.60 -8.95
N THR A 9 1.45 1.93 -9.96
CA THR A 9 0.90 0.93 -10.90
C THR A 9 1.53 1.03 -12.27
N GLY A 10 1.75 -0.13 -12.87
CA GLY A 10 2.23 -0.24 -14.24
C GLY A 10 3.27 -1.35 -14.38
N GLY A 11 3.91 -1.42 -15.54
CA GLY A 11 5.00 -2.36 -15.79
C GLY A 11 4.64 -3.82 -15.45
N THR A 12 5.61 -4.53 -14.86
CA THR A 12 5.46 -5.95 -14.49
C THR A 12 4.79 -6.13 -13.12
N PHE A 13 5.00 -5.19 -12.20
CA PHE A 13 4.52 -5.28 -10.83
C PHE A 13 3.88 -3.96 -10.39
N THR A 14 2.86 -4.07 -9.56
CA THR A 14 2.27 -2.96 -8.82
C THR A 14 2.88 -2.97 -7.42
N ASP A 15 3.45 -1.82 -7.05
CA ASP A 15 4.19 -1.64 -5.81
C ASP A 15 3.36 -0.82 -4.83
N LEU A 16 3.22 -1.29 -3.59
CA LEU A 16 2.55 -0.56 -2.53
C LEU A 16 3.47 -0.45 -1.31
N VAL A 17 3.48 0.73 -0.69
CA VAL A 17 4.28 1.03 0.50
C VAL A 17 3.38 1.63 1.56
N LEU A 18 3.27 0.99 2.72
CA LEU A 18 2.61 1.51 3.91
C LEU A 18 3.66 2.07 4.87
N LEU A 19 3.54 3.35 5.20
CA LEU A 19 4.23 4.00 6.30
C LEU A 19 3.24 4.24 7.45
N ASP A 20 3.41 3.57 8.57
CA ASP A 20 2.60 3.75 9.77
C ASP A 20 3.39 4.52 10.84
N GLY A 21 3.07 5.80 10.98
CA GLY A 21 3.68 6.67 11.99
C GLY A 21 3.01 6.60 13.36
N SER A 22 2.15 5.60 13.60
CA SER A 22 1.45 5.35 14.87
C SER A 22 2.07 4.21 15.67
N ALA A 23 3.15 3.59 15.16
CA ALA A 23 3.75 2.42 15.79
C ALA A 23 4.36 2.74 17.16
N ASP A 24 4.19 1.79 18.08
CA ASP A 24 4.62 1.91 19.47
C ASP A 24 6.14 2.11 19.57
N GLY A 25 6.56 3.06 20.42
CA GLY A 25 7.98 3.40 20.61
C GLY A 25 8.51 4.56 19.75
N GLY A 26 7.65 5.19 18.94
CA GLY A 26 7.98 6.44 18.24
C GLY A 26 8.73 6.28 16.91
N ALA A 27 9.08 5.05 16.52
CA ALA A 27 9.59 4.76 15.19
C ALA A 27 8.43 4.42 14.24
N ALA A 28 8.43 4.97 13.02
CA ALA A 28 7.44 4.60 12.02
C ALA A 28 7.67 3.16 11.52
N ALA A 29 6.60 2.38 11.38
CA ALA A 29 6.65 1.05 10.79
C ALA A 29 6.49 1.14 9.27
N LEU A 30 7.29 0.35 8.53
CA LEU A 30 7.22 0.24 7.08
C LEU A 30 6.73 -1.16 6.69
N SER A 31 5.82 -1.25 5.73
CA SER A 31 5.40 -2.51 5.11
C SER A 31 5.28 -2.32 3.60
N VAL A 32 5.59 -3.37 2.84
CA VAL A 32 5.63 -3.32 1.38
C VAL A 32 4.88 -4.52 0.83
N ALA A 33 4.07 -4.29 -0.20
CA ALA A 33 3.46 -5.33 -1.01
C ALA A 33 3.90 -5.12 -2.47
N LYS A 34 4.20 -6.22 -3.15
CA LYS A 34 4.61 -6.22 -4.56
C LYS A 34 3.89 -7.34 -5.27
N VAL A 35 2.91 -6.99 -6.09
CA VAL A 35 2.05 -7.95 -6.77
C VAL A 35 2.18 -7.81 -8.27
N ALA A 36 1.95 -8.90 -9.01
CA ALA A 36 1.98 -8.86 -10.47
C ALA A 36 0.95 -7.84 -10.99
N SER A 37 1.37 -6.97 -11.90
CA SER A 37 0.48 -5.99 -12.52
C SER A 37 -0.59 -6.70 -13.34
N THR A 38 -1.76 -6.08 -13.41
CA THR A 38 -2.91 -6.55 -14.17
C THR A 38 -3.29 -5.49 -15.21
N PRO A 39 -2.59 -5.40 -16.37
CA PRO A 39 -2.73 -4.26 -17.28
C PRO A 39 -4.16 -4.02 -17.81
N ALA A 40 -4.94 -5.10 -17.96
CA ALA A 40 -6.33 -5.02 -18.38
C ALA A 40 -7.28 -4.55 -17.26
N ASP A 41 -6.85 -4.65 -16.00
CA ASP A 41 -7.64 -4.26 -14.83
C ASP A 41 -6.73 -3.96 -13.61
N PRO A 42 -6.03 -2.80 -13.60
CA PRO A 42 -5.04 -2.47 -12.57
C PRO A 42 -5.60 -2.42 -11.15
N VAL A 43 -6.91 -2.21 -11.00
CA VAL A 43 -7.60 -2.22 -9.71
C VAL A 43 -7.42 -3.56 -9.01
N ARG A 44 -7.38 -4.67 -9.74
CA ARG A 44 -7.15 -6.00 -9.14
C ARG A 44 -5.78 -6.11 -8.47
N ALA A 45 -4.74 -5.58 -9.09
CA ALA A 45 -3.41 -5.54 -8.48
C ALA A 45 -3.39 -4.62 -7.25
N ILE A 46 -4.01 -3.44 -7.33
CA ILE A 46 -4.12 -2.53 -6.18
C ILE A 46 -4.82 -3.21 -4.99
N LEU A 47 -5.96 -3.86 -5.22
CA LEU A 47 -6.73 -4.53 -4.17
C LEU A 47 -5.95 -5.70 -3.54
N ALA A 48 -5.26 -6.51 -4.35
CA ALA A 48 -4.42 -7.60 -3.84
C ALA A 48 -3.26 -7.06 -2.98
N GLY A 49 -2.60 -5.99 -3.44
CA GLY A 49 -1.55 -5.35 -2.66
C GLY A 49 -2.04 -4.74 -1.35
N LEU A 50 -3.22 -4.11 -1.35
CA LEU A 50 -3.83 -3.59 -0.12
C LEU A 50 -4.18 -4.71 0.87
N GLU A 51 -4.62 -5.87 0.38
CA GLU A 51 -4.87 -7.04 1.22
C GLU A 51 -3.59 -7.56 1.88
N GLU A 52 -2.47 -7.63 1.15
CA GLU A 52 -1.15 -7.97 1.72
C GLU A 52 -0.69 -6.98 2.80
N LEU A 53 -1.08 -5.69 2.69
CA LEU A 53 -0.79 -4.66 3.69
C LEU A 53 -1.78 -4.63 4.87
N GLY A 54 -2.72 -5.58 4.94
CA GLY A 54 -3.72 -5.66 6.01
C GLY A 54 -4.90 -4.71 5.85
N GLY A 55 -5.12 -4.21 4.63
CA GLY A 55 -6.29 -3.43 4.25
C GLY A 55 -6.23 -1.93 4.57
N LEU A 56 -7.22 -1.22 4.00
CA LEU A 56 -7.48 0.19 4.28
C LEU A 56 -8.20 0.37 5.62
N ARG A 57 -7.86 1.45 6.31
CA ARG A 57 -8.53 1.89 7.54
C ARG A 57 -9.04 3.33 7.36
N PRO A 58 -10.11 3.72 8.08
CA PRO A 58 -10.54 5.12 8.11
C PRO A 58 -9.38 6.05 8.52
N GLY A 59 -9.17 7.11 7.74
CA GLY A 59 -8.09 8.07 7.97
C GLY A 59 -6.75 7.73 7.33
N ASP A 60 -6.64 6.61 6.59
CA ASP A 60 -5.47 6.35 5.75
C ASP A 60 -5.32 7.44 4.69
N HIS A 61 -4.11 7.96 4.53
CA HIS A 61 -3.76 8.86 3.44
C HIS A 61 -3.23 8.04 2.26
N VAL A 62 -3.95 8.04 1.14
CA VAL A 62 -3.56 7.27 -0.06
C VAL A 62 -3.00 8.21 -1.12
N VAL A 63 -1.85 7.84 -1.67
CA VAL A 63 -1.20 8.52 -2.80
C VAL A 63 -0.97 7.50 -3.91
N HIS A 64 -1.39 7.83 -5.11
CA HIS A 64 -1.25 7.02 -6.32
C HIS A 64 -0.74 7.93 -7.44
#